data_AF-A0A3A0CK04-F1
#
_entry.id   AF-A0A3A0CK04-F1
#
_cell.length_a   1.000
_cell.length_b   1.000
_cell.length_c   1.000
_cell.angle_alpha   90.00
_cell.angle_beta   90.00
_cell.angle_gamma   90.00
#
_symmetry.space_group_name_H-M   'P 1'
#
loop_
_entity.id
_entity.type
_entity.pdbx_description
1 polymer ?
#
loop_
_entity_poly.entity_id
_entity_poly.type
_entity_poly.pdbx_seq_one_letter_code
_entity_poly.pdbx_strand_id
1 'polypeptide(L)' 'MKRVVIVLVALLLAAHQDYWAWDRIEPLAFGFMPIGLTWHVGISIAAAIVWALAVHYCWPADVVVVAPLPGAARSERPEL' A
#
# COMPACT_ATOMS: atom_id res chain seq x y z
N MET A 1 15.44 -3.32 -8.77
CA MET A 1 14.28 -2.53 -8.31
C MET A 1 13.70 -2.98 -6.97
N LYS A 2 13.58 -4.30 -6.68
CA LYS A 2 13.04 -4.81 -5.40
C LYS A 2 13.65 -4.17 -4.14
N ARG A 3 14.98 -4.06 -4.06
CA ARG A 3 15.68 -3.42 -2.92
C ARG A 3 15.27 -1.96 -2.71
N VAL A 4 15.06 -1.21 -3.80
CA VAL A 4 14.62 0.20 -3.73
C VAL A 4 13.22 0.28 -3.15
N VAL A 5 12.30 -0.59 -3.60
CA VAL A 5 10.94 -0.66 -3.06
C VAL A 5 10.95 -1.00 -1.56
N ILE A 6 11.80 -1.94 -1.13
CA ILE A 6 11.95 -2.29 0.30
C ILE A 6 12.45 -1.09 1.12
N VAL A 7 13.45 -0.35 0.62
CA VAL A 7 13.94 0.86 1.30
C VAL A 7 12.84 1.93 1.36
N LEU A 8 12.09 2.13 0.27
CA LEU A 8 10.96 3.08 0.24
C LEU A 8 9.87 2.71 1.25
N VAL A 9 9.53 1.43 1.38
CA VAL A 9 8.58 0.93 2.38
C VAL A 9 9.11 1.19 3.79
N ALA A 10 10.38 0.89 4.08
CA ALA A 10 10.99 1.15 5.38
C ALA A 10 11.00 2.65 5.73
N LEU A 11 11.30 3.52 4.76
CA LEU A 11 11.22 4.97 4.92
C LEU A 11 9.78 5.44 5.20
N LEU A 12 8.79 4.89 4.49
CA LEU A 12 7.38 5.19 4.75
C LEU A 12 6.95 4.76 6.16
N LEU A 13 7.38 3.58 6.62
CA LEU A 13 7.10 3.10 7.99
C LEU A 13 7.65 4.04 9.06
N ALA A 14 8.90 4.50 8.88
CA ALA A 14 9.51 5.49 9.78
C ALA A 14 8.80 6.85 9.70
N ALA A 15 8.49 7.30 8.47
CA ALA A 15 7.77 8.55 8.21
C ALA A 15 6.37 8.56 8.85
N HIS A 16 5.72 7.39 8.89
CA HIS A 16 4.36 7.21 9.40
C HIS A 16 4.26 7.25 10.92
N GLN A 17 5.36 7.03 11.66
CA GLN A 17 5.34 7.17 13.12
C GLN A 17 5.07 8.61 13.57
N ASP A 18 5.41 9.60 12.73
CA ASP A 18 5.10 11.02 12.91
C ASP A 18 5.36 11.57 14.32
N TYR A 19 6.52 11.27 14.92
CA TYR A 19 6.82 11.77 16.28
C TYR A 19 7.06 13.28 16.37
N TRP A 20 7.16 14.00 15.25
CA TRP A 20 7.59 15.41 15.22
C TRP A 20 6.45 16.42 14.97
N ALA A 21 5.39 16.02 14.27
CA ALA A 21 4.27 16.90 13.91
C ALA A 21 2.90 16.40 14.43
N TRP A 22 2.87 15.26 15.12
CA TRP A 22 1.65 14.66 15.66
C TRP A 22 0.79 15.61 16.50
N ASP A 23 1.40 16.50 17.28
CA ASP A 23 0.72 17.46 18.15
C ASP A 23 0.54 18.85 17.53
N ARG A 24 1.03 19.06 16.30
CA ARG A 24 1.02 20.38 15.66
C ARG A 24 -0.24 20.59 14.83
N ILE A 25 -1.08 21.50 15.31
CA ILE A 25 -2.28 21.95 14.60
C ILE A 25 -1.95 23.05 13.59
N GLU A 26 -1.03 23.95 13.95
CA GLU A 26 -0.60 25.07 13.11
C GLU A 26 0.80 24.84 12.51
N PRO A 27 1.07 25.36 11.30
CA PRO A 27 0.17 26.12 10.44
C PRO A 27 -0.89 25.25 9.76
N LEU A 28 -2.03 25.84 9.41
CA LEU A 28 -3.07 25.17 8.63
C LEU A 28 -2.68 25.19 7.14
N ALA A 29 -2.45 24.01 6.55
CA ALA A 29 -2.37 23.87 5.12
C ALA A 29 -3.73 24.20 4.48
N PHE A 30 -3.70 24.95 3.37
CA PHE A 30 -4.88 25.40 2.64
C PHE A 30 -5.92 26.17 3.49
N GLY A 31 -5.53 26.67 4.67
CA GLY A 31 -6.40 27.43 5.57
C GLY A 31 -7.37 26.60 6.43
N PHE A 32 -7.37 25.27 6.35
CA PHE A 32 -8.28 24.43 7.15
C PHE A 32 -7.67 23.10 7.63
N MET A 33 -6.58 22.63 7.02
CA MET A 33 -6.02 21.31 7.31
C MET A 33 -4.82 21.43 8.25
N PRO A 34 -4.84 20.81 9.45
CA PRO A 34 -3.67 20.78 10.32
C PRO A 34 -2.45 20.20 9.61
N ILE A 35 -1.26 20.74 9.89
CA ILE A 35 -0.03 20.30 9.21
C ILE A 35 0.28 18.81 9.45
N GLY A 36 0.03 18.29 10.65
CA GLY A 36 0.15 16.85 10.94
C GLY A 36 -0.80 16.01 10.08
N LEU A 37 -2.03 16.49 9.85
CA LEU A 37 -2.97 15.80 8.97
C LEU A 37 -2.52 15.85 7.50
N THR A 38 -2.01 17.00 7.03
CA THR A 38 -1.45 17.12 5.68
C THR A 38 -0.28 16.17 5.44
N TRP A 39 0.56 15.99 6.46
CA TRP A 39 1.65 15.02 6.42
C TRP A 39 1.13 13.59 6.19
N HIS A 40 0.11 13.15 6.92
CA HIS A 40 -0.50 11.84 6.74
C HIS A 40 -1.18 11.65 5.37
N VAL A 41 -1.79 12.70 4.81
CA VAL A 41 -2.32 12.67 3.44
C VAL A 41 -1.19 12.42 2.44
N GLY A 42 -0.07 13.13 2.58
CA GLY A 42 1.13 12.92 1.76
C GLY A 42 1.67 11.49 1.87
N ILE A 43 1.74 10.95 3.09
CA ILE A 43 2.15 9.55 3.32
C ILE A 43 1.21 8.57 2.64
N SER A 44 -0.10 8.81 2.68
CA SER A 44 -1.11 7.92 2.08
C SER A 44 -0.96 7.86 0.55
N ILE A 45 -0.72 9.01 -0.08
CA ILE A 45 -0.44 9.09 -1.52
C ILE A 45 0.88 8.39 -1.85
N ALA A 46 1.94 8.66 -1.07
CA ALA A 46 3.24 8.03 -1.27
C ALA A 46 3.17 6.50 -1.09
N ALA A 47 2.39 6.01 -0.13
CA ALA A 47 2.16 4.59 0.09
C ALA A 47 1.47 3.94 -1.12
N ALA A 48 0.45 4.59 -1.70
CA ALA A 48 -0.20 4.10 -2.91
C ALA A 48 0.79 3.99 -4.10
N ILE A 49 1.66 4.99 -4.28
CA ILE A 49 2.69 4.97 -5.32
C ILE A 49 3.69 3.84 -5.07
N VAL A 50 4.22 3.72 -3.85
CA VAL A 50 5.18 2.66 -3.50
C VAL A 50 4.56 1.28 -3.67
N TRP A 51 3.27 1.12 -3.37
CA TRP A 51 2.56 -0.12 -3.61
C TRP A 51 2.40 -0.43 -5.10
N ALA A 52 2.09 0.57 -5.93
CA ALA A 52 2.06 0.39 -7.38
C ALA A 52 3.44 -0.04 -7.94
N LEU A 53 4.53 0.56 -7.43
CA LEU A 53 5.89 0.14 -7.76
C LEU A 53 6.19 -1.29 -7.26
N ALA A 54 5.68 -1.68 -6.10
CA ALA A 54 5.82 -3.03 -5.57
C ALA A 54 5.12 -4.05 -6.47
N VAL A 55 3.90 -3.77 -6.92
CA VAL A 55 3.18 -4.64 -7.87
C VAL A 55 3.96 -4.77 -9.17
N HIS A 56 4.49 -3.67 -9.71
CA HIS A 56 5.19 -3.70 -11.00
C HIS A 56 6.58 -4.36 -10.94
N TYR A 57 7.34 -4.17 -9.85
CA TYR A 57 8.74 -4.60 -9.78
C TYR A 57 9.01 -5.78 -8.84
N CYS A 58 8.13 -6.04 -7.87
CA CYS A 58 8.32 -7.09 -6.88
C CYS A 58 7.44 -8.31 -7.13
N TRP A 59 6.26 -8.13 -7.73
CA TRP A 59 5.36 -9.24 -8.04
C TRP A 59 5.94 -10.14 -9.13
N PRO A 60 5.96 -11.47 -8.93
CA PRO A 60 6.40 -12.41 -9.97
C PRO A 60 5.41 -12.42 -11.13
N ALA A 61 5.89 -12.26 -12.37
CA ALA A 61 5.05 -12.35 -13.56
C ALA A 61 4.56 -13.79 -13.82
N ASP A 62 5.31 -14.78 -13.32
CA ASP A 62 5.10 -16.19 -13.56
C ASP A 62 4.12 -16.74 -12.51
N VAL A 63 2.83 -16.38 -12.63
CA VAL A 63 1.78 -17.05 -11.86
C VAL A 63 1.58 -18.45 -12.44
N VAL A 64 2.13 -19.46 -11.77
CA VAL A 64 1.81 -20.86 -12.06
C VAL A 64 0.33 -21.06 -11.77
N VAL A 65 -0.48 -21.16 -12.82
CA VAL A 65 -1.85 -21.66 -12.70
C VAL A 65 -1.74 -23.13 -12.32
N VAL A 66 -1.91 -23.42 -11.03
CA VAL A 66 -2.04 -24.79 -10.54
C VAL A 66 -3.28 -25.37 -11.19
N ALA A 67 -3.09 -26.38 -12.05
CA ALA A 67 -4.21 -27.11 -12.63
C ALA A 67 -5.12 -27.60 -11.48
N PRO A 68 -6.45 -27.55 -11.64
CA PRO A 68 -7.37 -28.08 -10.65
C PRO A 68 -6.93 -29.50 -10.25
N LEU A 69 -6.89 -29.79 -8.96
CA LEU A 69 -6.54 -31.12 -8.47
C LEU A 69 -7.44 -32.15 -9.17
N PRO A 70 -6.90 -33.31 -9.61
CA PRO A 70 -7.72 -34.37 -10.17
C PRO A 70 -8.87 -34.70 -9.21
N GLY A 71 -10.12 -34.49 -9.65
CA GLY A 71 -11.32 -34.70 -8.83
C GLY A 71 -12.02 -33.45 -8.30
N ALA A 72 -11.47 -32.25 -8.53
CA ALA A 72 -12.17 -30.98 -8.27
C ALA A 72 -13.22 -30.72 -9.38
N ALA A 73 -14.22 -31.60 -9.50
CA ALA A 73 -15.41 -31.31 -10.28
C ALA A 73 -16.03 -30.03 -9.70
N ARG A 74 -16.26 -29.03 -10.56
CA ARG A 74 -17.10 -27.87 -10.23
C ARG A 74 -18.43 -28.46 -9.76
N SER A 75 -18.73 -28.36 -8.46
CA SER A 75 -20.07 -28.64 -7.98
C SER A 75 -20.95 -27.62 -8.68
N GLU A 76 -21.64 -28.03 -9.74
CA GLU A 76 -22.73 -27.24 -10.28
C GLU A 76 -23.74 -27.13 -9.15
N ARG A 77 -23.72 -25.99 -8.47
CA ARG A 77 -24.67 -25.67 -7.41
C ARG A 77 -26.01 -25.63 -8.15
N PRO A 78 -26.98 -26.52 -7.84
CA PRO A 78 -28.28 -26.44 -8.47
C PRO A 78 -28.83 -25.05 -8.15
N GLU A 79 -29.15 -24.27 -9.18
CA GLU A 79 -29.85 -23.00 -8.97
C GLU A 79 -31.20 -23.35 -8.32
N LEU A 80 -31.39 -22.85 -7.09
CA LEU A 80 -32.64 -22.98 -6.34
C LEU A 80 -33.69 -22.03 -6.92
#